data_AF-A0A536J9B9-F1
#
_entry.id   AF-A0A536J9B9-F1
#
_cell.length_a   1.000
_cell.length_b   1.000
_cell.length_c   1.000
_cell.angle_alpha   90.00
_cell.angle_beta   90.00
_cell.angle_gamma   90.00
#
_symmetry.space_group_name_H-M   'P 1'
#
loop_
_entity.id
_entity.type
_entity.pdbx_description
1 polymer ?
#
loop_
_entity_poly.entity_id
_entity_poly.type
_entity_poly.pdbx_seq_one_letter_code
_entity_poly.pdbx_strand_id
1 'polypeptide(L)'
;MIEEGGQAALAVVLALAIAAAAVIGLHGAQERIVMGVRAQRAGEAAVEAAAQSVADLYAARRSAARDLVLDPRVVETARVAAEELAHENGYRGVEQVQLMCTGKRIEARLVLSGYAHHAGFSAAECSPP
;
A
#
# COMPACT_ATOMS: atom_id res chain seq x y z
N MET A 1 57.10 -13.04 -24.38
CA MET A 1 56.19 -13.91 -23.59
C MET A 1 55.41 -13.13 -22.52
N ILE A 2 54.98 -11.88 -22.75
CA ILE A 2 54.20 -11.10 -21.74
C ILE A 2 52.80 -10.73 -22.26
N GLU A 3 52.46 -10.97 -23.54
CA GLU A 3 51.18 -10.50 -24.09
C GLU A 3 49.99 -11.47 -23.83
N GLU A 4 50.19 -12.79 -23.87
CA GLU A 4 49.09 -13.75 -23.71
C GLU A 4 48.54 -13.82 -22.28
N GLY A 5 49.41 -13.78 -21.26
CA GLY A 5 49.01 -13.83 -19.85
C GLY A 5 48.32 -12.55 -19.38
N GLY A 6 48.74 -11.38 -19.88
CA GLY A 6 48.13 -10.09 -19.57
C GLY A 6 46.73 -9.94 -20.17
N GLN A 7 46.54 -10.40 -21.41
CA GLN A 7 45.23 -10.39 -22.06
C GLN A 7 44.25 -11.40 -21.42
N ALA A 8 44.72 -12.59 -21.05
CA ALA A 8 43.88 -13.56 -20.34
C ALA A 8 43.43 -13.03 -18.97
N ALA A 9 44.33 -12.39 -18.22
CA ALA A 9 43.99 -11.79 -16.93
C ALA A 9 42.97 -10.66 -17.07
N LEU A 10 43.12 -9.78 -18.07
CA LEU A 10 42.16 -8.72 -18.37
C LEU A 10 40.77 -9.27 -18.72
N ALA A 11 40.71 -10.33 -19.53
CA ALA A 11 39.46 -10.96 -19.90
C ALA A 11 38.73 -11.54 -18.68
N VAL A 12 39.47 -12.20 -17.77
CA VAL A 12 38.90 -12.76 -16.52
C VAL A 12 38.39 -11.65 -15.60
N VAL A 13 39.16 -10.56 -15.42
CA VAL A 13 38.75 -9.42 -14.58
C VAL A 13 37.52 -8.74 -15.15
N LEU A 14 37.45 -8.55 -16.48
CA LEU A 14 36.28 -7.98 -17.13
C LEU A 14 35.04 -8.87 -16.95
N ALA A 15 35.18 -10.18 -17.13
CA ALA A 15 34.10 -11.14 -16.93
C ALA A 15 33.58 -11.11 -15.48
N LEU A 16 34.48 -11.05 -14.49
CA LEU A 16 34.12 -10.91 -13.07
C LEU A 16 33.40 -9.59 -12.78
N ALA A 17 33.85 -8.48 -13.38
CA ALA A 17 33.21 -7.18 -13.22
C ALA A 17 31.78 -7.16 -13.79
N ILE A 18 31.56 -7.77 -14.96
CA ILE A 18 30.22 -7.91 -15.57
C ILE A 18 29.33 -8.79 -14.69
N ALA A 19 29.86 -9.93 -14.20
CA ALA A 19 29.11 -10.81 -13.30
C ALA A 19 28.71 -10.10 -12.00
N ALA A 20 29.62 -9.33 -11.39
CA ALA A 20 29.33 -8.55 -10.20
C ALA A 20 28.26 -7.48 -10.45
N ALA A 21 28.36 -6.74 -11.56
CA ALA A 21 27.36 -5.75 -11.94
C ALA A 21 25.97 -6.39 -12.18
N ALA A 22 25.92 -7.56 -12.81
CA ALA A 22 24.68 -8.30 -13.03
C ALA A 22 24.04 -8.76 -11.70
N VAL A 23 24.85 -9.28 -10.78
CA VAL A 23 24.38 -9.72 -9.44
C VAL A 23 23.85 -8.54 -8.63
N ILE A 24 24.59 -7.42 -8.57
CA ILE A 24 24.14 -6.21 -7.86
C ILE A 24 22.86 -5.66 -8.49
N GLY A 25 22.78 -5.60 -9.83
CA GLY A 25 21.59 -5.16 -10.55
C GLY A 25 20.38 -6.05 -10.28
N LEU A 26 20.57 -7.36 -10.21
CA LEU A 26 19.51 -8.32 -9.90
C LEU A 26 19.03 -8.20 -8.45
N HIS A 27 19.94 -8.05 -7.49
CA HIS A 27 19.58 -7.80 -6.10
C HIS A 27 18.77 -6.51 -5.93
N GLY A 28 19.20 -5.40 -6.55
CA GLY A 28 18.46 -4.14 -6.51
C GLY A 28 17.10 -4.20 -7.22
N ALA A 29 16.91 -5.09 -8.20
CA ALA A 29 15.60 -5.35 -8.80
C ALA A 29 14.70 -6.18 -7.87
N GLN A 30 15.24 -7.24 -7.23
CA GLN A 30 14.49 -8.08 -6.30
C GLN A 30 14.03 -7.32 -5.06
N GLU A 31 14.90 -6.48 -4.48
CA GLU A 31 14.53 -5.64 -3.33
C GLU A 31 13.36 -4.73 -3.65
N ARG A 32 13.35 -4.10 -4.83
CA ARG A 32 12.23 -3.26 -5.26
C ARG A 32 10.93 -4.04 -5.41
N ILE A 33 10.97 -5.25 -5.94
CA ILE A 33 9.79 -6.12 -6.09
C ILE A 33 9.26 -6.53 -4.71
N VAL A 34 10.13 -6.99 -3.82
CA VAL A 34 9.74 -7.43 -2.47
C VAL A 34 9.18 -6.28 -1.65
N MET A 35 9.79 -5.09 -1.72
CA MET A 35 9.30 -3.90 -1.05
C MET A 35 7.94 -3.44 -1.61
N GLY A 36 7.74 -3.53 -2.92
CA GLY A 36 6.44 -3.24 -3.55
C GLY A 36 5.33 -4.20 -3.08
N VAL A 37 5.62 -5.50 -3.00
CA VAL A 37 4.64 -6.50 -2.53
C VAL A 37 4.30 -6.29 -1.04
N ARG A 38 5.27 -5.93 -0.22
CA ARG A 38 5.02 -5.60 1.20
C ARG A 38 4.15 -4.35 1.34
N ALA A 39 4.43 -3.30 0.57
CA ALA A 39 3.63 -2.09 0.56
C ALA A 39 2.19 -2.38 0.14
N GLN A 40 2.01 -3.21 -0.88
CA GLN A 40 0.69 -3.62 -1.34
C GLN A 40 -0.12 -4.32 -0.26
N ARG A 41 0.46 -5.36 0.39
CA ARG A 41 -0.22 -6.12 1.44
C ARG A 41 -0.52 -5.28 2.68
N ALA A 42 0.42 -4.42 3.07
CA ALA A 42 0.22 -3.49 4.18
C ALA A 42 -0.91 -2.50 3.88
N GLY A 43 -0.98 -2.00 2.64
CA GLY A 43 -2.02 -1.08 2.20
C GLY A 43 -3.39 -1.73 2.12
N GLU A 44 -3.47 -2.99 1.67
CA GLU A 44 -4.69 -3.80 1.68
C GLU A 44 -5.20 -4.00 3.11
N ALA A 45 -4.34 -4.44 4.03
CA ALA A 45 -4.72 -4.61 5.44
C ALA A 45 -5.15 -3.30 6.10
N ALA A 46 -4.44 -2.20 5.83
CA ALA A 46 -4.75 -0.88 6.37
C ALA A 46 -6.09 -0.34 5.85
N VAL A 47 -6.38 -0.49 4.55
CA VAL A 47 -7.65 0.00 4.00
C VAL A 47 -8.84 -0.86 4.43
N GLU A 48 -8.64 -2.16 4.62
CA GLU A 48 -9.65 -3.05 5.19
C GLU A 48 -9.96 -2.68 6.64
N ALA A 49 -8.95 -2.38 7.45
CA ALA A 49 -9.16 -1.91 8.83
C ALA A 49 -9.90 -0.57 8.88
N ALA A 50 -9.56 0.38 8.00
CA ALA A 50 -10.33 1.60 7.84
C ALA A 50 -11.80 1.30 7.50
N ALA A 51 -12.05 0.47 6.48
CA ALA A 51 -13.42 0.13 6.07
C ALA A 51 -14.20 -0.58 7.18
N GLN A 52 -13.56 -1.46 7.94
CA GLN A 52 -14.19 -2.18 9.06
C GLN A 52 -14.54 -1.25 10.21
N SER A 53 -13.66 -0.32 10.60
CA SER A 53 -13.96 0.66 11.64
C SER A 53 -15.16 1.55 11.27
N VAL A 54 -15.30 1.90 9.99
CA VAL A 54 -16.45 2.66 9.48
C VAL A 54 -17.69 1.79 9.43
N ALA A 55 -17.56 0.49 9.12
CA ALA A 55 -18.67 -0.45 9.13
C ALA A 55 -19.28 -0.61 10.53
N ASP A 56 -18.45 -0.64 11.57
CA ASP A 56 -18.91 -0.72 12.96
C ASP A 56 -19.71 0.52 13.37
N LEU A 57 -19.23 1.71 12.97
CA LEU A 57 -19.93 2.98 13.20
C LEU A 57 -21.24 3.05 12.41
N TYR A 58 -21.23 2.59 11.15
CA TYR A 58 -22.42 2.51 10.32
C TYR A 58 -23.44 1.52 10.90
N ALA A 59 -23.00 0.38 11.43
CA ALA A 59 -23.89 -0.59 12.07
C ALA A 59 -24.64 0.01 13.26
N ALA A 60 -24.00 0.92 14.00
CA ALA A 60 -24.62 1.67 15.09
C ALA A 60 -25.57 2.81 14.62
N ARG A 61 -25.42 3.31 13.38
CA ARG A 61 -26.17 4.47 12.84
C ARG A 61 -26.53 4.32 11.35
N ARG A 62 -27.24 3.24 10.99
CA ARG A 62 -27.49 2.86 9.58
C ARG A 62 -28.19 3.93 8.73
N SER A 63 -29.09 4.74 9.30
CA SER A 63 -29.87 5.73 8.55
C SER A 63 -29.11 6.99 8.15
N ALA A 64 -27.81 7.09 8.47
CA ALA A 64 -27.01 8.31 8.29
C ALA A 64 -25.74 8.09 7.44
N ALA A 65 -25.75 7.13 6.49
CA ALA A 65 -24.56 6.76 5.71
C ALA A 65 -23.82 7.95 5.07
N ARG A 66 -24.57 8.90 4.49
CA ARG A 66 -24.01 10.10 3.85
C ARG A 66 -23.40 11.07 4.84
N ASP A 67 -24.06 11.27 5.98
CA ASP A 67 -23.54 12.12 7.05
C ASP A 67 -22.31 11.49 7.70
N LEU A 68 -22.29 10.16 7.81
CA LEU A 68 -21.20 9.38 8.38
C LEU A 68 -19.90 9.51 7.57
N VAL A 69 -19.97 9.45 6.23
CA VAL A 69 -18.77 9.62 5.38
C VAL A 69 -18.26 11.06 5.33
N LEU A 70 -19.10 12.05 5.69
CA LEU A 70 -18.74 13.45 5.76
C LEU A 70 -18.27 13.89 7.16
N ASP A 71 -18.53 13.09 8.20
CA ASP A 71 -18.14 13.40 9.57
C ASP A 71 -16.61 13.28 9.74
N PRO A 72 -15.90 14.37 10.04
CA PRO A 72 -14.45 14.35 10.23
C PRO A 72 -13.99 13.38 11.32
N ARG A 73 -14.83 13.11 12.34
CA ARG A 73 -14.51 12.16 13.42
C ARG A 73 -14.50 10.72 12.93
N VAL A 74 -15.35 10.39 11.95
CA VAL A 74 -15.41 9.07 11.34
C VAL A 74 -14.22 8.88 10.41
N VAL A 75 -13.89 9.90 9.62
CA VAL A 75 -12.67 9.90 8.79
C VAL A 75 -11.42 9.73 9.64
N GLU A 76 -11.35 10.42 10.78
CA GLU A 76 -10.24 10.31 11.71
C GLU A 76 -10.17 8.92 12.36
N THR A 77 -11.30 8.34 12.74
CA THR A 77 -11.35 6.95 13.26
C THR A 77 -10.82 5.96 12.24
N ALA A 78 -11.23 6.11 10.97
CA ALA A 78 -10.75 5.28 9.86
C ALA A 78 -9.25 5.46 9.63
N ARG A 79 -8.74 6.69 9.75
CA ARG A 79 -7.31 7.00 9.66
C ARG A 79 -6.51 6.31 10.76
N VAL A 80 -6.94 6.43 12.01
CA VAL A 80 -6.27 5.79 13.15
C VAL A 80 -6.22 4.27 12.98
N ALA A 81 -7.33 3.64 12.57
CA ALA A 81 -7.38 2.20 12.34
C ALA A 81 -6.44 1.76 11.19
N ALA A 82 -6.38 2.53 10.09
CA ALA A 82 -5.46 2.26 9.00
C ALA A 82 -3.98 2.43 9.43
N GLU A 83 -3.68 3.44 10.24
CA GLU A 83 -2.32 3.69 10.73
C GLU A 83 -1.84 2.60 11.68
N GLU A 84 -2.71 2.10 12.55
CA GLU A 84 -2.39 0.98 13.44
C GLU A 84 -1.95 -0.25 12.63
N LEU A 85 -2.75 -0.65 11.64
CA LEU A 85 -2.39 -1.78 10.76
C LEU A 85 -1.18 -1.50 9.88
N ALA A 86 -1.03 -0.28 9.35
CA ALA A 86 0.14 0.10 8.59
C ALA A 86 1.41 0.00 9.46
N HIS A 87 1.32 0.39 10.74
CA HIS A 87 2.40 0.33 11.71
C HIS A 87 2.85 -1.09 12.03
N GLU A 88 1.90 -2.01 12.25
CA GLU A 88 2.18 -3.43 12.42
C GLU A 88 2.94 -4.03 11.23
N ASN A 89 2.75 -3.46 10.03
CA ASN A 89 3.42 -3.87 8.81
C ASN A 89 4.71 -3.07 8.50
N GLY A 90 5.19 -2.24 9.43
CA GLY A 90 6.46 -1.52 9.34
C GLY A 90 6.38 -0.15 8.65
N TYR A 91 5.18 0.39 8.43
CA TYR A 91 4.97 1.72 7.85
C TYR A 91 4.72 2.77 8.94
N ARG A 92 5.08 4.03 8.68
CA ARG A 92 5.02 5.10 9.69
C ARG A 92 3.70 5.87 9.72
N GLY A 93 2.86 5.69 8.71
CA GLY A 93 1.60 6.41 8.62
C GLY A 93 0.99 6.32 7.23
N VAL A 94 -0.22 6.83 7.13
CA VAL A 94 -1.01 6.86 5.90
C VAL A 94 -1.01 8.28 5.34
N GLU A 95 -0.84 8.43 4.04
CA GLU A 95 -0.69 9.75 3.42
C GLU A 95 -2.04 10.46 3.28
N GLN A 96 -3.09 9.68 3.00
CA GLN A 96 -4.42 10.19 2.78
C GLN A 96 -5.46 9.12 3.09
N VAL A 97 -6.56 9.52 3.72
CA VAL A 97 -7.78 8.73 3.91
C VAL A 97 -8.97 9.53 3.44
N GLN A 98 -9.82 8.93 2.62
CA GLN A 98 -11.09 9.51 2.19
C GLN A 98 -12.21 8.48 2.35
N LEU A 99 -13.38 8.92 2.79
CA LEU A 99 -14.59 8.13 2.84
C LEU A 99 -15.59 8.68 1.82
N MET A 100 -16.30 7.81 1.12
CA MET A 100 -17.32 8.25 0.16
C MET A 100 -18.43 7.22 -0.02
N CYS A 101 -19.62 7.72 -0.30
CA CYS A 101 -20.71 6.90 -0.83
C CYS A 101 -20.51 6.72 -2.34
N THR A 102 -20.45 5.46 -2.80
CA THR A 102 -20.37 5.10 -4.23
C THR A 102 -21.47 4.09 -4.54
N GLY A 103 -22.54 4.55 -5.21
CA GLY A 103 -23.74 3.74 -5.42
C GLY A 103 -24.39 3.32 -4.11
N LYS A 104 -24.56 2.01 -3.89
CA LYS A 104 -25.11 1.41 -2.66
C LYS A 104 -24.02 0.95 -1.68
N ARG A 105 -22.88 1.64 -1.64
CA ARG A 105 -21.70 1.24 -0.86
C ARG A 105 -21.03 2.44 -0.23
N ILE A 106 -20.42 2.23 0.94
CA ILE A 106 -19.40 3.12 1.50
C ILE A 106 -18.04 2.57 1.09
N GLU A 107 -17.19 3.43 0.53
CA GLU A 107 -15.80 3.14 0.18
C GLU A 107 -14.87 3.99 1.04
N ALA A 108 -13.88 3.33 1.64
CA ALA A 108 -12.68 3.94 2.17
C ALA A 108 -11.59 3.88 1.10
N ARG A 109 -10.93 5.01 0.85
CA ARG A 109 -9.77 5.13 -0.03
C ARG A 109 -8.58 5.61 0.77
N LEU A 110 -7.46 4.95 0.58
CA LEU A 110 -6.23 5.12 1.33
C LEU A 110 -5.07 5.32 0.35
N VAL A 111 -4.11 6.19 0.69
CA VAL A 111 -2.80 6.23 0.03
C VAL A 111 -1.72 5.82 1.02
N LEU A 112 -0.94 4.80 0.68
CA LEU A 112 0.17 4.29 1.48
C LEU A 112 1.40 4.07 0.59
N SER A 113 2.51 4.75 0.91
CA SER A 113 3.77 4.63 0.16
C SER A 113 3.61 4.89 -1.34
N GLY A 114 2.77 5.88 -1.69
CA GLY A 114 2.44 6.23 -3.08
C GLY A 114 1.48 5.27 -3.81
N TYR A 115 0.98 4.21 -3.16
CA TYR A 115 -0.02 3.31 -3.74
C TYR A 115 -1.42 3.65 -3.23
N ALA A 116 -2.40 3.64 -4.13
CA ALA A 116 -3.80 3.86 -3.80
C ALA A 116 -4.49 2.52 -3.53
N HIS A 117 -5.15 2.43 -2.38
CA HIS A 117 -5.91 1.27 -1.93
C HIS A 117 -7.37 1.67 -1.68
N HIS A 118 -8.29 0.73 -1.88
CA HIS A 118 -9.69 0.95 -1.59
C HIS A 118 -10.34 -0.31 -1.01
N ALA A 119 -11.23 -0.13 -0.05
CA ALA A 119 -12.10 -1.17 0.48
C ALA A 119 -13.46 -0.56 0.80
N GLY A 120 -14.51 -1.38 0.81
CA GLY A 120 -15.84 -0.87 1.06
C GLY A 120 -16.85 -1.97 1.34
N PHE A 121 -17.99 -1.57 1.88
CA PHE A 121 -19.08 -2.44 2.27
C PHE A 121 -20.42 -1.90 1.78
N SER A 122 -21.44 -2.78 1.76
CA SER A 122 -22.77 -2.41 1.28
C SER A 122 -23.47 -1.48 2.28
N ALA A 123 -23.99 -0.36 1.78
CA ALA A 123 -24.77 0.63 2.50
C ALA A 123 -25.85 1.16 1.55
N ALA A 124 -27.07 0.64 1.65
CA ALA A 124 -28.14 0.92 0.68
C ALA A 124 -28.53 2.41 0.66
N GLU A 125 -28.35 3.10 1.77
CA GLU A 125 -28.70 4.50 2.00
C GLU A 125 -27.72 5.47 1.31
N CYS A 126 -26.61 4.96 0.77
CA CYS A 126 -25.72 5.76 -0.09
C CYS A 126 -26.36 6.08 -1.44
N SER A 127 -27.29 5.27 -1.94
CA SER A 127 -27.98 5.55 -3.20
C SER A 127 -28.79 6.85 -3.10
N PRO A 128 -28.84 7.67 -4.16
CA PRO A 128 -29.78 8.78 -4.21
C PRO A 128 -31.22 8.25 -4.09
N PRO A 129 -32.14 9.02 -3.47
CA PRO A 129 -33.56 8.72 -3.55
C PRO A 129 -34.07 8.76 -4.99
#